data_AF-A0A1R1IJE9-F1
#
_entry.id   AF-A0A1R1IJE9-F1
#
_cell.length_a   1.000
_cell.length_b   1.000
_cell.length_c   1.000
_cell.angle_alpha   90.00
_cell.angle_beta   90.00
_cell.angle_gamma   90.00
#
_symmetry.space_group_name_H-M   'P 1'
#
loop_
_entity.id
_entity.type
_entity.pdbx_description
1 polymer ?
#
loop_
_entity_poly.entity_id
_entity_poly.type
_entity_poly.pdbx_seq_one_letter_code
_entity_poly.pdbx_strand_id
1 'polypeptide(L)'
;MNVNPHVALFATCITDTMKPSVPIATVRLLERLGCRVSYPERQTCCGQIMTNTGYWDEAVPTVRNYVRSFGDYDYIVAPSGSCVGSVREQHPMLARHAGDAGLERDATATAARTYELSEFIVDVLGVTDVGAYFPHRVTYHPTCHSVRVAKVGDRPLRLLRDVRGIDLIDLPKAEECCGFGGTFSLKNPDVSIAMASDKARHVRTTGAEYLVAGDHACLMNIGGVLHRGRSGVKTIHLAEILAATEEDAR
;
A
#
# COMPACT_ATOMS: atom_id res chain seq x y z
N MET A 1 -19.24 -19.20 14.73
CA MET A 1 -19.98 -17.93 14.54
C MET A 1 -19.37 -17.26 13.33
N ASN A 2 -19.99 -17.41 12.15
CA ASN A 2 -19.54 -16.73 10.92
C ASN A 2 -19.89 -15.25 11.05
N VAL A 3 -19.01 -14.48 11.70
CA VAL A 3 -19.10 -13.03 11.68
C VAL A 3 -18.24 -12.58 10.50
N ASN A 4 -18.88 -12.11 9.43
CA ASN A 4 -18.19 -11.45 8.33
C ASN A 4 -17.40 -10.26 8.92
N PRO A 5 -16.07 -10.21 8.78
CA PRO A 5 -15.28 -9.11 9.34
C PRO A 5 -15.79 -7.76 8.82
N HIS A 6 -16.01 -6.81 9.74
CA HIS A 6 -16.36 -5.44 9.39
C HIS A 6 -15.07 -4.62 9.26
N VAL A 7 -14.76 -4.22 8.03
CA VAL A 7 -13.51 -3.55 7.68
C VAL A 7 -13.77 -2.08 7.35
N ALA A 8 -13.07 -1.18 8.01
CA ALA A 8 -12.93 0.19 7.54
C ALA A 8 -11.83 0.26 6.47
N LEU A 9 -12.19 0.69 5.26
CA LEU A 9 -11.23 1.00 4.23
C LEU A 9 -10.54 2.33 4.57
N PHE A 10 -9.23 2.26 4.79
CA PHE A 10 -8.36 3.43 4.72
C PHE A 10 -7.81 3.54 3.30
N ALA A 11 -8.51 4.32 2.46
CA ALA A 11 -8.24 4.45 1.03
C ALA A 11 -6.90 5.11 0.73
N THR A 12 -6.32 5.85 1.67
CA THR A 12 -5.09 6.64 1.55
C THR A 12 -5.16 7.80 0.56
N CYS A 13 -4.45 8.90 0.85
CA CYS A 13 -4.56 10.13 0.07
C CYS A 13 -4.07 9.97 -1.39
N ILE A 14 -2.98 9.23 -1.61
CA ILE A 14 -2.37 9.10 -2.94
C ILE A 14 -3.27 8.26 -3.85
N THR A 15 -3.76 7.12 -3.39
CA THR A 15 -4.60 6.27 -4.23
C THR A 15 -5.99 6.88 -4.42
N ASP A 16 -6.59 7.48 -3.39
CA ASP A 16 -7.90 8.14 -3.53
C ASP A 16 -7.87 9.29 -4.57
N THR A 17 -6.79 10.07 -4.58
CA THR A 17 -6.67 11.22 -5.49
C THR A 17 -6.11 10.85 -6.88
N MET A 18 -5.06 10.02 -6.94
CA MET A 18 -4.29 9.80 -8.17
C MET A 18 -4.67 8.50 -8.89
N LYS A 19 -5.22 7.51 -8.17
CA LYS A 19 -5.54 6.19 -8.72
C LYS A 19 -6.74 5.57 -7.98
N PRO A 20 -7.94 6.15 -8.12
CA PRO A 20 -9.14 5.72 -7.38
C PRO A 20 -9.57 4.28 -7.71
N SER A 21 -9.08 3.70 -8.82
CA SER A 21 -9.28 2.28 -9.10
C SER A 21 -8.68 1.35 -8.03
N VAL A 22 -7.66 1.78 -7.27
CA VAL A 22 -7.06 0.97 -6.19
C VAL A 22 -7.99 0.76 -5.00
N PRO A 23 -8.53 1.82 -4.34
CA PRO A 23 -9.50 1.60 -3.27
C PRO A 23 -10.75 0.88 -3.76
N ILE A 24 -11.23 1.16 -4.99
CA ILE A 24 -12.36 0.43 -5.58
C ILE A 24 -12.06 -1.07 -5.72
N ALA A 25 -10.89 -1.43 -6.26
CA ALA A 25 -10.45 -2.82 -6.36
C ALA A 25 -10.31 -3.48 -4.98
N THR A 26 -9.84 -2.72 -3.99
CA THR A 26 -9.72 -3.18 -2.60
C THR A 26 -11.09 -3.51 -2.00
N VAL A 27 -12.11 -2.66 -2.20
CA VAL A 27 -13.49 -2.95 -1.77
C VAL A 27 -14.01 -4.21 -2.44
N ARG A 28 -13.93 -4.29 -3.78
CA ARG A 28 -14.41 -5.45 -4.56
C ARG A 28 -13.77 -6.75 -4.09
N LEU A 29 -12.46 -6.73 -3.85
CA LEU A 29 -11.71 -7.88 -3.34
C LEU A 29 -12.19 -8.28 -1.94
N LEU A 30 -12.24 -7.34 -0.99
CA LEU A 30 -12.63 -7.64 0.39
C LEU A 30 -14.08 -8.11 0.49
N GLU A 31 -15.01 -7.50 -0.25
CA GLU A 31 -16.41 -7.93 -0.31
C GLU A 31 -16.55 -9.33 -0.91
N ARG A 32 -15.80 -9.65 -1.97
CA ARG A 32 -15.75 -11.00 -2.54
C ARG A 32 -15.22 -12.03 -1.55
N LEU A 33 -14.29 -11.64 -0.68
CA LEU A 33 -13.78 -12.47 0.42
C LEU A 33 -14.70 -12.50 1.65
N GLY A 34 -15.92 -11.95 1.53
CA GLY A 34 -16.95 -12.02 2.58
C GLY A 34 -16.85 -10.94 3.65
N CYS A 35 -16.01 -9.91 3.47
CA CYS A 35 -15.95 -8.79 4.41
C CYS A 35 -17.12 -7.81 4.17
N ARG A 36 -17.64 -7.21 5.23
CA ARG A 36 -18.45 -5.99 5.11
C ARG A 36 -17.50 -4.80 5.11
N VAL A 37 -17.48 -3.99 4.05
CA VAL A 37 -16.57 -2.85 3.95
C VAL A 37 -17.31 -1.54 4.25
N SER A 38 -16.66 -0.63 4.97
CA SER A 38 -17.14 0.74 5.19
C SER A 38 -16.06 1.73 4.79
N TYR A 39 -16.47 2.87 4.24
CA TYR A 39 -15.60 3.98 3.91
C TYR A 39 -15.88 5.15 4.87
N PRO A 40 -15.04 5.38 5.90
CA PRO A 40 -15.21 6.53 6.77
C PRO A 40 -14.89 7.82 6.00
N GLU A 41 -15.91 8.62 5.66
CA GLU A 41 -15.74 9.85 4.86
C GLU A 41 -14.88 10.93 5.54
N ARG A 42 -14.64 10.81 6.85
CA ARG A 42 -13.78 11.73 7.62
C ARG A 42 -12.30 11.42 7.49
N GLN A 43 -11.93 10.31 6.83
CA GLN A 43 -10.53 9.93 6.65
C GLN A 43 -9.78 10.95 5.81
N THR A 44 -8.47 11.12 6.08
CA THR A 44 -7.61 12.04 5.34
C THR A 44 -6.25 11.38 5.05
N CYS A 45 -5.13 12.10 5.19
CA CYS A 45 -3.79 11.56 5.02
C CYS A 45 -3.30 10.88 6.32
N CYS A 46 -2.42 9.88 6.21
CA CYS A 46 -1.72 9.30 7.36
C CYS A 46 -0.69 10.25 8.00
N GLY A 47 -0.36 11.38 7.37
CA GLY A 47 0.59 12.36 7.92
C GLY A 47 2.07 12.01 7.71
N GLN A 48 2.39 10.89 7.04
CA GLN A 48 3.76 10.41 6.85
C GLN A 48 4.70 11.48 6.27
N ILE A 49 4.28 12.21 5.24
CA ILE A 49 5.14 13.19 4.54
C ILE A 49 5.54 14.34 5.47
N MET A 50 4.60 14.87 6.26
CA MET A 50 4.87 15.92 7.25
C MET A 50 5.80 15.40 8.33
N THR A 51 5.51 14.21 8.85
CA THR A 51 6.30 13.54 9.89
C THR A 51 7.75 13.33 9.45
N ASN A 52 7.97 12.76 8.26
CA ASN A 52 9.29 12.48 7.72
C ASN A 52 10.09 13.76 7.40
N THR A 53 9.41 14.90 7.27
CA THR A 53 10.04 16.20 6.99
C THR A 53 10.36 16.98 8.27
N GLY A 54 9.88 16.51 9.43
CA GLY A 54 10.09 17.17 10.73
C GLY A 54 8.97 18.12 11.16
N TYR A 55 7.87 18.20 10.41
CA TYR A 55 6.68 19.00 10.77
C TYR A 55 5.76 18.20 11.71
N TRP A 56 6.27 17.91 12.90
CA TRP A 56 5.60 17.00 13.85
C TRP A 56 4.35 17.64 14.44
N ASP A 57 4.42 18.91 14.84
CA ASP A 57 3.28 19.65 15.39
C ASP A 57 2.14 19.76 14.36
N GLU A 58 2.47 19.97 13.09
CA GLU A 58 1.52 19.99 11.98
C GLU A 58 1.01 18.59 11.60
N ALA A 59 1.74 17.53 11.95
CA ALA A 59 1.31 16.15 11.73
C ALA A 59 0.34 15.65 12.82
N VAL A 60 0.42 16.14 14.06
CA VAL A 60 -0.46 15.72 15.19
C VAL A 60 -1.96 15.78 14.86
N PRO A 61 -2.50 16.82 14.19
CA PRO A 61 -3.90 16.85 13.78
C PRO A 61 -4.32 15.66 12.90
N THR A 62 -3.42 15.11 12.07
CA THR A 62 -3.72 13.92 11.25
C THR A 62 -3.89 12.67 12.11
N VAL A 63 -3.12 12.54 13.19
CA VAL A 63 -3.25 11.45 14.17
C VAL A 63 -4.60 11.52 14.88
N ARG A 64 -4.96 12.71 15.39
CA ARG A 64 -6.28 12.94 16.02
C ARG A 64 -7.42 12.59 15.07
N ASN A 65 -7.32 13.00 13.80
CA ASN A 65 -8.33 12.67 12.82
C ASN A 65 -8.40 11.17 12.51
N TYR A 66 -7.25 10.51 12.43
CA TYR A 66 -7.18 9.06 12.19
C TYR A 66 -7.90 8.30 13.31
N VAL A 67 -7.55 8.57 14.57
CA VAL A 67 -8.22 8.00 15.74
C VAL A 67 -9.72 8.26 15.71
N ARG A 68 -10.15 9.51 15.44
CA ARG A 68 -11.58 9.85 15.36
C ARG A 68 -12.31 9.15 14.22
N SER A 69 -11.64 8.88 13.10
CA SER A 69 -12.27 8.29 11.92
C SER A 69 -12.34 6.77 11.99
N PHE A 70 -11.40 6.14 12.70
CA PHE A 70 -11.19 4.70 12.67
C PHE A 70 -11.25 4.00 14.03
N GLY A 71 -11.30 4.73 15.15
CA GLY A 71 -11.17 4.17 16.50
C GLY A 71 -12.26 3.16 16.89
N ASP A 72 -13.43 3.26 16.28
CA ASP A 72 -14.59 2.38 16.54
C ASP A 72 -14.60 1.10 15.68
N TYR A 73 -13.60 0.89 14.81
CA TYR A 73 -13.53 -0.28 13.94
C TYR A 73 -12.56 -1.34 14.46
N ASP A 74 -12.94 -2.60 14.30
CA ASP A 74 -12.12 -3.76 14.69
C ASP A 74 -10.98 -4.03 13.69
N TYR A 75 -11.23 -3.72 12.41
CA TYR A 75 -10.25 -3.88 11.33
C TYR A 75 -10.22 -2.65 10.45
N ILE A 76 -9.02 -2.09 10.26
CA ILE A 76 -8.77 -0.98 9.35
C ILE A 76 -7.78 -1.48 8.31
N VAL A 77 -8.14 -1.44 7.03
CA VAL A 77 -7.31 -2.01 5.96
C VAL A 77 -6.92 -0.92 4.98
N ALA A 78 -5.63 -0.84 4.67
CA ALA A 78 -5.10 0.07 3.66
C ALA A 78 -4.32 -0.66 2.57
N PRO A 79 -4.51 -0.31 1.29
CA PRO A 79 -3.70 -0.77 0.18
C PRO A 79 -2.38 0.01 0.10
N SER A 80 -1.65 0.13 1.22
CA SER A 80 -0.40 0.88 1.30
C SER A 80 0.43 0.48 2.52
N GLY A 81 1.56 -0.19 2.28
CA GLY A 81 2.54 -0.47 3.33
C GLY A 81 3.14 0.80 3.93
N SER A 82 3.28 1.86 3.13
CA SER A 82 3.75 3.18 3.58
C SER A 82 2.80 3.80 4.61
N CYS A 83 1.50 3.86 4.30
CA CYS A 83 0.51 4.43 5.20
C CYS A 83 0.32 3.60 6.47
N VAL A 84 0.27 2.26 6.36
CA VAL A 84 0.16 1.37 7.52
C VAL A 84 1.37 1.48 8.43
N GLY A 85 2.58 1.51 7.87
CA GLY A 85 3.80 1.71 8.64
C GLY A 85 3.83 3.07 9.36
N SER A 86 3.34 4.13 8.70
CA SER A 86 3.20 5.45 9.31
C SER A 86 2.22 5.44 10.48
N VAL A 87 1.05 4.84 10.31
CA VAL A 87 0.06 4.72 11.39
C VAL A 87 0.64 3.91 12.56
N ARG A 88 1.26 2.76 12.29
CA ARG A 88 1.75 1.86 13.34
C ARG A 88 2.90 2.43 14.16
N GLU A 89 3.87 3.06 13.50
CA GLU A 89 5.08 3.52 14.16
C GLU A 89 5.03 5.01 14.53
N GLN A 90 4.45 5.85 13.67
CA GLN A 90 4.56 7.30 13.80
C GLN A 90 3.40 7.92 14.57
N HIS A 91 2.18 7.39 14.49
CA HIS A 91 1.05 7.99 15.21
C HIS A 91 1.23 7.94 16.73
N PRO A 92 1.63 6.82 17.36
CA PRO A 92 1.92 6.79 18.79
C PRO A 92 3.07 7.73 19.19
N MET A 93 4.11 7.81 18.35
CA MET A 93 5.24 8.72 18.56
C MET A 93 4.81 10.19 18.55
N LEU A 94 4.01 10.60 17.55
CA LEU A 94 3.51 11.97 17.45
C LEU A 94 2.54 12.31 18.59
N ALA A 95 1.72 11.35 19.02
CA ALA A 95 0.84 11.53 20.17
C ALA A 95 1.63 11.76 21.48
N ARG A 96 2.74 11.02 21.68
CA ARG A 96 3.69 11.29 22.78
C ARG A 96 4.32 12.67 22.69
N HIS A 97 4.78 13.04 21.49
CA HIS A 97 5.37 14.36 21.25
C HIS A 97 4.39 15.48 21.63
N ALA A 98 3.10 15.31 21.32
CA ALA A 98 2.05 16.26 21.68
C ALA A 98 1.73 16.34 23.19
N GLY A 99 2.32 15.47 24.03
CA GLY A 99 2.04 15.40 25.47
C GLY A 99 0.63 14.97 25.82
N ASP A 100 -0.10 14.33 24.90
CA ASP A 100 -1.50 13.93 25.07
C ASP A 100 -1.59 12.42 25.32
N ALA A 101 -1.61 12.04 26.60
CA ALA A 101 -1.69 10.64 27.01
C ALA A 101 -2.99 9.96 26.60
N GLY A 102 -4.07 10.71 26.34
CA GLY A 102 -5.31 10.16 25.80
C GLY A 102 -5.12 9.75 24.34
N LEU A 103 -4.61 10.69 23.54
CA LEU A 103 -4.32 10.45 22.13
C LEU A 103 -3.29 9.33 21.94
N GLU A 104 -2.27 9.22 22.81
CA GLU A 104 -1.29 8.14 22.70
C GLU A 104 -1.94 6.77 22.85
N ARG A 105 -2.80 6.59 23.87
CA ARG A 105 -3.51 5.31 24.06
C ARG A 105 -4.37 4.98 22.85
N ASP A 106 -5.15 5.95 22.38
CA ASP A 106 -6.10 5.72 21.30
C ASP A 106 -5.40 5.51 19.95
N ALA A 107 -4.30 6.24 19.69
CA ALA A 107 -3.46 6.04 18.52
C ALA A 107 -2.80 4.66 18.53
N THR A 108 -2.31 4.20 19.69
CA THR A 108 -1.72 2.86 19.85
C THR A 108 -2.76 1.76 19.62
N ALA A 109 -3.96 1.91 20.21
CA ALA A 109 -5.05 0.95 20.04
C ALA A 109 -5.56 0.90 18.59
N THR A 110 -5.69 2.05 17.94
CA THR A 110 -6.12 2.13 16.53
C THR A 110 -5.06 1.53 15.62
N ALA A 111 -3.78 1.87 15.83
CA ALA A 111 -2.64 1.34 15.08
C ALA A 111 -2.54 -0.19 15.11
N ALA A 112 -2.81 -0.81 16.27
CA ALA A 112 -2.77 -2.27 16.43
C ALA A 112 -3.81 -3.01 15.55
N ARG A 113 -4.85 -2.30 15.12
CA ARG A 113 -5.94 -2.81 14.27
C ARG A 113 -5.89 -2.31 12.83
N THR A 114 -4.84 -1.55 12.48
CA THR A 114 -4.57 -1.11 11.11
C THR A 114 -3.68 -2.12 10.42
N TYR A 115 -4.14 -2.68 9.30
CA TYR A 115 -3.47 -3.71 8.53
C TYR A 115 -3.18 -3.27 7.09
N GLU A 116 -2.08 -3.78 6.55
CA GLU A 116 -1.86 -3.72 5.11
C GLU A 116 -2.73 -4.76 4.40
N LEU A 117 -3.17 -4.49 3.17
CA LEU A 117 -4.11 -5.34 2.44
C LEU A 117 -3.68 -6.81 2.38
N SER A 118 -2.45 -7.09 1.95
CA SER A 118 -1.96 -8.47 1.86
C SER A 118 -1.78 -9.10 3.24
N GLU A 119 -1.35 -8.32 4.23
CA GLU A 119 -1.27 -8.75 5.63
C GLU A 119 -2.63 -9.18 6.17
N PHE A 120 -3.66 -8.37 5.96
CA PHE A 120 -5.02 -8.67 6.39
C PHE A 120 -5.55 -9.95 5.74
N ILE A 121 -5.41 -10.09 4.42
CA ILE A 121 -5.92 -11.26 3.69
C ILE A 121 -5.23 -12.55 4.18
N VAL A 122 -3.90 -12.51 4.33
CA VAL A 122 -3.16 -13.72 4.70
C VAL A 122 -3.30 -14.05 6.19
N ASP A 123 -3.17 -13.08 7.08
CA ASP A 123 -3.06 -13.35 8.53
C ASP A 123 -4.41 -13.33 9.24
N VAL A 124 -5.36 -12.50 8.79
CA VAL A 124 -6.67 -12.37 9.42
C VAL A 124 -7.70 -13.26 8.72
N LEU A 125 -7.78 -13.20 7.39
CA LEU A 125 -8.71 -14.05 6.64
C LEU A 125 -8.19 -15.48 6.43
N GLY A 126 -6.87 -15.69 6.54
CA GLY A 126 -6.27 -17.02 6.44
C GLY A 126 -6.28 -17.61 5.04
N VAL A 127 -6.39 -16.78 4.00
CA VAL A 127 -6.49 -17.22 2.59
C VAL A 127 -5.33 -16.66 1.77
N THR A 128 -4.93 -17.41 0.73
CA THR A 128 -3.94 -16.95 -0.25
C THR A 128 -4.49 -17.00 -1.68
N ASP A 129 -5.30 -18.01 -2.01
CA ASP A 129 -6.12 -18.01 -3.22
C ASP A 129 -7.38 -17.16 -3.01
N VAL A 130 -7.44 -16.03 -3.73
CA VAL A 130 -8.56 -15.07 -3.68
C VAL A 130 -9.44 -15.12 -4.95
N GLY A 131 -9.28 -16.17 -5.77
CA GLY A 131 -9.98 -16.36 -7.04
C GLY A 131 -9.53 -15.39 -8.14
N ALA A 132 -8.30 -14.87 -8.05
CA ALA A 132 -7.78 -13.91 -9.00
C ALA A 132 -7.34 -14.56 -10.32
N TYR A 133 -7.45 -13.82 -11.42
CA TYR A 133 -6.93 -14.21 -12.73
C TYR A 133 -6.25 -13.03 -13.41
N PHE A 134 -5.01 -13.23 -13.86
CA PHE A 134 -4.22 -12.18 -14.49
C PHE A 134 -3.15 -12.79 -15.43
N PRO A 135 -3.47 -13.05 -16.71
CA PRO A 135 -2.65 -13.82 -17.64
C PRO A 135 -1.53 -13.00 -18.27
N HIS A 136 -0.68 -12.40 -17.44
CA HIS A 136 0.40 -11.53 -17.86
C HIS A 136 1.72 -11.90 -17.19
N ARG A 137 2.82 -11.49 -17.82
CA ARG A 137 4.15 -11.52 -17.20
C ARG A 137 4.33 -10.34 -16.26
N VAL A 138 4.56 -10.63 -14.98
CA VAL A 138 4.53 -9.66 -13.89
C VAL A 138 5.81 -9.73 -13.07
N THR A 139 6.37 -8.58 -12.70
CA THR A 139 7.45 -8.51 -11.70
C THR A 139 7.03 -7.64 -10.53
N TYR A 140 7.37 -8.07 -9.31
CA TYR A 140 6.94 -7.39 -8.07
C TYR A 140 8.06 -6.54 -7.48
N HIS A 141 7.72 -5.29 -7.15
CA HIS A 141 8.57 -4.41 -6.36
C HIS A 141 8.14 -4.43 -4.88
N PRO A 142 8.93 -5.08 -3.99
CA PRO A 142 8.72 -4.97 -2.56
C PRO A 142 9.07 -3.55 -2.11
N THR A 143 8.10 -2.85 -1.53
CA THR A 143 8.27 -1.46 -1.13
C THR A 143 9.08 -1.37 0.16
N CYS A 144 9.90 -0.33 0.32
CA CYS A 144 10.76 -0.22 1.49
C CYS A 144 9.98 -0.09 2.80
N HIS A 145 8.85 0.62 2.81
CA HIS A 145 8.00 0.73 3.98
C HIS A 145 7.22 -0.56 4.27
N SER A 146 6.72 -1.28 3.25
CA SER A 146 6.06 -2.57 3.49
C SER A 146 7.03 -3.57 4.12
N VAL A 147 8.27 -3.64 3.66
CA VAL A 147 9.28 -4.59 4.17
C VAL A 147 9.82 -4.18 5.53
N ARG A 148 10.22 -2.91 5.70
CA ARG A 148 11.03 -2.48 6.85
C ARG A 148 10.22 -1.88 8.00
N VAL A 149 9.09 -1.23 7.68
CA VAL A 149 8.29 -0.48 8.66
C VAL A 149 7.05 -1.28 9.02
N ALA A 150 6.18 -1.56 8.05
CA ALA A 150 4.97 -2.34 8.28
C ALA A 150 5.22 -3.86 8.46
N LYS A 151 6.42 -4.34 8.07
CA LYS A 151 6.86 -5.75 8.20
C LYS A 151 5.92 -6.77 7.54
N VAL A 152 5.38 -6.39 6.38
CA VAL A 152 4.44 -7.18 5.57
C VAL A 152 5.04 -8.51 5.07
N GLY A 153 6.37 -8.60 4.96
CA GLY A 153 7.06 -9.85 4.62
C GLY A 153 6.73 -10.35 3.21
N ASP A 154 6.50 -11.66 3.09
CA ASP A 154 6.29 -12.37 1.82
C ASP A 154 4.82 -12.47 1.39
N ARG A 155 3.88 -11.95 2.20
CA ARG A 155 2.43 -12.07 1.98
C ARG A 155 1.96 -11.59 0.60
N PRO A 156 2.45 -10.46 0.04
CA PRO A 156 2.15 -10.07 -1.33
C PRO A 156 2.54 -11.13 -2.36
N LEU A 157 3.72 -11.75 -2.19
CA LEU A 157 4.20 -12.79 -3.10
C LEU A 157 3.41 -14.08 -2.96
N ARG A 158 2.99 -14.45 -1.74
CA ARG A 158 2.11 -15.60 -1.50
C ARG A 158 0.79 -15.43 -2.26
N LEU A 159 0.17 -14.26 -2.16
CA LEU A 159 -1.06 -13.95 -2.91
C LEU A 159 -0.84 -13.95 -4.43
N LEU A 160 0.24 -13.31 -4.90
CA LEU A 160 0.54 -13.25 -6.33
C LEU A 160 0.80 -14.64 -6.94
N ARG A 161 1.40 -15.58 -6.21
CA ARG A 161 1.67 -16.94 -6.69
C ARG A 161 0.40 -17.78 -6.90
N ASP A 162 -0.66 -17.47 -6.18
CA ASP A 162 -1.96 -18.14 -6.33
C ASP A 162 -2.86 -17.48 -7.39
N VAL A 163 -2.43 -16.38 -8.01
CA VAL A 163 -3.16 -15.75 -9.12
C VAL A 163 -3.11 -16.65 -10.35
N ARG A 164 -4.27 -17.05 -10.87
CA ARG A 164 -4.34 -17.93 -12.03
C ARG A 164 -3.83 -17.20 -13.29
N GLY A 165 -3.01 -17.89 -14.07
CA GLY A 165 -2.47 -17.40 -15.35
C GLY A 165 -1.27 -16.46 -15.25
N ILE A 166 -0.87 -16.01 -14.06
CA ILE A 166 0.25 -15.08 -13.90
C ILE A 166 1.59 -15.75 -14.23
N ASP A 167 2.46 -15.06 -14.98
CA ASP A 167 3.88 -15.41 -15.13
C ASP A 167 4.69 -14.47 -14.21
N LEU A 168 4.86 -14.87 -12.95
CA LEU A 168 5.55 -14.08 -11.94
C LEU A 168 7.07 -14.28 -12.05
N ILE A 169 7.79 -13.20 -12.39
CA ILE A 169 9.25 -13.19 -12.54
C ILE A 169 9.92 -12.31 -11.47
N ASP A 170 11.00 -12.82 -10.89
CA ASP A 170 11.76 -12.08 -9.87
C ASP A 170 12.35 -10.79 -10.43
N LEU A 171 12.28 -9.73 -9.63
CA LEU A 171 12.88 -8.44 -9.94
C LEU A 171 14.35 -8.44 -9.51
N PRO A 172 15.34 -8.26 -10.42
CA PRO A 172 16.71 -8.06 -10.01
C PRO A 172 16.83 -6.86 -9.08
N LYS A 173 17.63 -6.99 -8.02
CA LYS A 173 17.83 -5.93 -7.01
C LYS A 173 16.50 -5.45 -6.41
N ALA A 174 15.58 -6.37 -6.12
CA ALA A 174 14.25 -6.05 -5.61
C ALA A 174 14.29 -5.13 -4.37
N GLU A 175 15.30 -5.30 -3.52
CA GLU A 175 15.57 -4.57 -2.27
C GLU A 175 15.97 -3.10 -2.45
N GLU A 176 16.37 -2.69 -3.66
CA GLU A 176 16.70 -1.29 -3.95
C GLU A 176 15.44 -0.40 -3.94
N CYS A 177 15.57 0.77 -3.33
CA CYS A 177 14.48 1.74 -3.20
C CYS A 177 14.08 2.33 -4.56
N CYS A 178 12.80 2.66 -4.72
CA CYS A 178 12.25 3.28 -5.92
C CYS A 178 12.63 4.76 -6.12
N GLY A 179 13.23 5.41 -5.11
CA GLY A 179 13.61 6.82 -5.13
C GLY A 179 12.50 7.82 -4.77
N PHE A 180 11.25 7.38 -4.53
CA PHE A 180 10.16 8.33 -4.24
C PHE A 180 10.36 9.06 -2.89
N GLY A 181 10.32 8.33 -1.77
CA GLY A 181 10.60 8.84 -0.43
C GLY A 181 9.79 10.09 0.02
N GLY A 182 8.62 10.36 -0.60
CA GLY A 182 7.83 11.56 -0.31
C GLY A 182 8.56 12.83 -0.75
N THR A 183 8.82 13.75 0.19
CA THR A 183 9.55 14.99 -0.09
C THR A 183 10.98 14.75 -0.56
N PHE A 184 11.57 13.57 -0.31
CA PHE A 184 12.91 13.24 -0.80
C PHE A 184 13.01 13.44 -2.32
N SER A 185 12.03 12.92 -3.09
CA SER A 185 12.03 13.08 -4.55
C SER A 185 11.92 14.53 -5.02
N LEU A 186 11.33 15.41 -4.21
CA LEU A 186 11.20 16.83 -4.51
C LEU A 186 12.44 17.63 -4.11
N LYS A 187 13.05 17.28 -2.98
CA LYS A 187 14.25 17.97 -2.45
C LYS A 187 15.54 17.51 -3.12
N ASN A 188 15.61 16.26 -3.55
CA ASN A 188 16.77 15.64 -4.18
C ASN A 188 16.37 14.96 -5.50
N PRO A 189 15.86 15.74 -6.48
CA PRO A 189 15.30 15.17 -7.71
C PRO A 189 16.32 14.36 -8.51
N ASP A 190 17.56 14.83 -8.62
CA ASP A 190 18.61 14.13 -9.39
C ASP A 190 18.92 12.74 -8.81
N VAL A 191 18.99 12.65 -7.48
CA VAL A 191 19.23 11.38 -6.77
C VAL A 191 18.03 10.45 -6.91
N SER A 192 16.81 10.96 -6.72
CA SER A 192 15.57 10.21 -6.92
C SER A 192 15.49 9.63 -8.33
N ILE A 193 15.80 10.43 -9.35
CA ILE A 193 15.76 10.02 -10.75
C ILE A 193 16.82 8.97 -11.05
N ALA A 194 18.04 9.09 -10.49
CA ALA A 194 19.08 8.08 -10.65
C ALA A 194 18.61 6.73 -10.08
N MET A 195 18.09 6.72 -8.85
CA MET A 195 17.56 5.51 -8.20
C MET A 195 16.39 4.89 -8.99
N ALA A 196 15.44 5.72 -9.42
CA ALA A 196 14.29 5.27 -10.20
C ALA A 196 14.71 4.74 -11.59
N SER A 197 15.76 5.30 -12.18
CA SER A 197 16.33 4.86 -13.46
C SER A 197 17.00 3.50 -13.35
N ASP A 198 17.75 3.25 -12.27
CA ASP A 198 18.30 1.92 -12.00
C ASP A 198 17.20 0.89 -11.78
N LYS A 199 16.20 1.22 -10.97
CA LYS A 199 15.04 0.35 -10.76
C LYS A 199 14.33 0.05 -12.09
N ALA A 200 14.06 1.06 -12.91
CA ALA A 200 13.40 0.90 -14.21
C ALA A 200 14.26 0.08 -15.20
N ARG A 201 15.59 0.16 -15.14
CA ARG A 201 16.50 -0.72 -15.89
C ARG A 201 16.32 -2.17 -15.46
N HIS A 202 16.34 -2.45 -14.15
CA HIS A 202 16.13 -3.80 -13.63
C HIS A 202 14.76 -4.36 -14.02
N VAL A 203 13.68 -3.56 -13.92
CA VAL A 203 12.34 -3.97 -14.36
C VAL A 203 12.35 -4.36 -15.84
N ARG A 204 12.96 -3.57 -16.73
CA ARG A 204 13.03 -3.90 -18.17
C ARG A 204 13.76 -5.21 -18.46
N THR A 205 14.80 -5.55 -17.69
CA THR A 205 15.54 -6.81 -17.89
C THR A 205 14.71 -8.06 -17.61
N THR A 206 13.59 -7.95 -16.89
CA THR A 206 12.70 -9.08 -16.61
C THR A 206 11.81 -9.47 -17.79
N GLY A 207 11.62 -8.57 -18.76
CA GLY A 207 10.64 -8.72 -19.83
C GLY A 207 9.18 -8.64 -19.36
N ALA A 208 8.91 -8.21 -18.13
CA ALA A 208 7.55 -8.11 -17.61
C ALA A 208 6.70 -7.08 -18.36
N GLU A 209 5.43 -7.42 -18.56
CA GLU A 209 4.40 -6.51 -19.08
C GLU A 209 3.94 -5.53 -17.99
N TYR A 210 3.91 -6.00 -16.73
CA TYR A 210 3.49 -5.22 -15.58
C TYR A 210 4.51 -5.23 -14.44
N LEU A 211 4.77 -4.04 -13.91
CA LEU A 211 5.38 -3.85 -12.59
C LEU A 211 4.27 -3.70 -11.55
N VAL A 212 4.24 -4.61 -10.57
CA VAL A 212 3.30 -4.58 -9.45
C VAL A 212 3.98 -4.11 -8.15
N ALA A 213 3.27 -3.34 -7.34
CA ALA A 213 3.67 -3.00 -5.98
C ALA A 213 2.44 -2.76 -5.07
N GLY A 214 2.66 -2.81 -3.75
CA GLY A 214 1.65 -2.48 -2.73
C GLY A 214 1.64 -1.01 -2.29
N ASP A 215 2.40 -0.12 -2.95
CA ASP A 215 2.34 1.32 -2.72
C ASP A 215 2.31 2.07 -4.05
N HIS A 216 1.23 2.81 -4.30
CA HIS A 216 1.06 3.55 -5.55
C HIS A 216 2.12 4.63 -5.76
N ALA A 217 2.65 5.23 -4.69
CA ALA A 217 3.69 6.24 -4.79
C ALA A 217 5.00 5.70 -5.42
N CYS A 218 5.36 4.45 -5.11
CA CYS A 218 6.49 3.77 -5.76
C CYS A 218 6.21 3.55 -7.25
N LEU A 219 4.99 3.13 -7.58
CA LEU A 219 4.54 2.91 -8.96
C LEU A 219 4.53 4.20 -9.77
N MET A 220 4.12 5.33 -9.19
CA MET A 220 4.17 6.63 -9.86
C MET A 220 5.60 7.03 -10.21
N ASN A 221 6.55 6.87 -9.29
CA ASN A 221 7.93 7.28 -9.52
C ASN A 221 8.62 6.41 -10.57
N ILE A 222 8.54 5.08 -10.42
CA ILE A 222 9.14 4.13 -11.38
C ILE A 222 8.41 4.20 -12.72
N GLY A 223 7.07 4.25 -12.70
CA GLY A 223 6.22 4.35 -13.87
C GLY A 223 6.49 5.59 -14.70
N GLY A 224 6.76 6.73 -14.05
CA GLY A 224 7.16 7.95 -14.75
C GLY A 224 8.46 7.80 -15.55
N VAL A 225 9.44 7.07 -15.01
CA VAL A 225 10.70 6.77 -15.71
C VAL A 225 10.50 5.74 -16.83
N LEU A 226 9.76 4.66 -16.56
CA LEU A 226 9.41 3.64 -17.56
C LEU A 226 8.66 4.25 -18.76
N HIS A 227 7.69 5.12 -18.49
CA HIS A 227 6.91 5.81 -19.51
C HIS A 227 7.78 6.74 -20.37
N ARG A 228 8.62 7.59 -19.75
CA ARG A 228 9.55 8.47 -20.49
C ARG A 228 10.55 7.66 -21.34
N GLY A 229 10.97 6.51 -20.84
CA GLY A 229 11.82 5.57 -21.55
C GLY A 229 11.10 4.71 -22.60
N ARG A 230 9.79 4.92 -22.82
CA ARG A 230 8.94 4.14 -23.75
C ARG A 230 9.12 2.63 -23.60
N SER A 231 9.23 2.15 -22.36
CA SER A 231 9.57 0.75 -22.09
C SER A 231 8.48 -0.25 -22.49
N GLY A 232 7.23 0.20 -22.66
CA GLY A 232 6.05 -0.65 -22.82
C GLY A 232 5.54 -1.29 -21.53
N VAL A 233 6.32 -1.25 -20.44
CA VAL A 233 5.95 -1.81 -19.14
C VAL A 233 4.92 -0.91 -18.45
N LYS A 234 3.80 -1.50 -18.05
CA LYS A 234 2.73 -0.82 -17.29
C LYS A 234 2.95 -0.97 -15.79
N THR A 235 2.42 -0.04 -15.01
CA THR A 235 2.40 -0.16 -13.55
C THR A 235 0.99 -0.48 -13.08
N ILE A 236 0.86 -1.37 -12.09
CA ILE A 236 -0.43 -1.82 -11.56
C ILE A 236 -0.32 -2.04 -10.06
N HIS A 237 -1.36 -1.68 -9.31
CA HIS A 237 -1.37 -1.93 -7.87
C HIS A 237 -1.71 -3.39 -7.58
N LEU A 238 -1.14 -3.95 -6.51
CA LEU A 238 -1.43 -5.33 -6.07
C LEU A 238 -2.93 -5.60 -5.95
N ALA A 239 -3.67 -4.68 -5.33
CA ALA A 239 -5.12 -4.77 -5.17
C ALA A 239 -5.87 -4.94 -6.51
N GLU A 240 -5.41 -4.30 -7.58
CA GLU A 240 -6.07 -4.39 -8.90
C GLU A 240 -5.88 -5.79 -9.51
N ILE A 241 -4.69 -6.39 -9.37
CA ILE A 241 -4.45 -7.78 -9.80
C ILE A 241 -5.30 -8.75 -8.98
N LEU A 242 -5.29 -8.60 -7.65
CA LEU A 242 -6.02 -9.51 -6.76
C LEU A 242 -7.54 -9.39 -6.95
N ALA A 243 -8.04 -8.23 -7.33
CA ALA A 243 -9.46 -8.04 -7.63
C ALA A 243 -9.87 -8.58 -9.00
N ALA A 244 -8.95 -8.66 -9.97
CA ALA A 244 -9.25 -9.11 -11.33
C ALA A 244 -9.65 -10.59 -11.38
N THR A 245 -10.68 -10.88 -12.17
CA THR A 245 -11.23 -12.22 -12.39
C THR A 245 -11.18 -12.58 -13.88
N GLU A 246 -11.50 -13.83 -14.21
CA GLU A 246 -11.54 -14.29 -15.61
C GLU A 246 -12.64 -13.57 -16.42
N GLU A 247 -13.71 -13.10 -15.77
CA GLU A 247 -14.76 -12.32 -16.41
C GLU A 247 -14.27 -10.93 -16.85
N ASP A 248 -13.31 -10.34 -16.13
CA ASP A 248 -12.71 -9.05 -16.49
C ASP A 248 -11.76 -9.15 -17.70
N ALA A 249 -11.35 -10.38 -18.06
CA ALA A 249 -10.44 -10.65 -19.18
C ALA A 249 -11.16 -11.06 -20.48
N ARG A 250 -12.49 -11.21 -20.44
CA ARG A 250 -13.36 -11.51 -21.59
C ARG A 250 -13.90 -10.24 -22.24
#